data_AF-A0AAV0PY79-F1
#
_entry.id   AF-A0AAV0PY79-F1
#
_cell.length_a   1.000
_cell.length_b   1.000
_cell.length_c   1.000
_cell.angle_alpha   90.00
_cell.angle_beta   90.00
_cell.angle_gamma   90.00
#
_symmetry.space_group_name_H-M   'P 1'
#
loop_
_entity.id
_entity.type
_entity.pdbx_description
1 polymer ?
#
loop_
_entity_poly.entity_id
_entity_poly.type
_entity_poly.pdbx_seq_one_letter_code
_entity_poly.pdbx_strand_id
1 'polypeptide(L)'
;MAGGSKSSQKQSKNASNNKQVDSQIVPIPTPSDENQNNNVPIVSSFNDRIRPLLDAVDKLRHLNVAAKEGIQLPTIVVVGDQSSGKSSVLESLAGISLPRGQGICTRVPLIMRLHHHPAATPELYLEYTADGSAKKVTTDESSVANAINSATEEIAGGGKGISNNPLTLVVRKNGVPDLTMVDLPGITRYINPEESIILNVLSATVDFSTCESIRMSQKVDKTGDRTLAVVTKVDKSPEGLLEKVAADDVGIGLGYVCVRNRIEAQLFGTHPLLSKIDKSIVGVPVLAQRLVQIQATIISR
;
A
#
# COMPACT_ATOMS: atom_id res chain seq x y z
N MET A 1 1.18 -84.34 29.09
CA MET A 1 2.07 -84.37 30.27
C MET A 1 2.21 -82.96 30.80
N ALA A 2 1.92 -82.78 32.11
CA ALA A 2 2.21 -81.68 33.03
C ALA A 2 1.81 -80.23 32.63
N GLY A 3 1.11 -79.41 33.43
CA GLY A 3 0.68 -79.52 34.82
C GLY A 3 0.90 -78.19 35.56
N GLY A 4 -0.15 -77.65 36.21
CA GLY A 4 -0.12 -76.73 37.39
C GLY A 4 0.48 -75.31 37.20
N SER A 5 0.11 -74.26 37.93
CA SER A 5 -0.58 -74.14 39.22
C SER A 5 -1.05 -72.69 39.50
N LYS A 6 -2.21 -72.56 40.19
CA LYS A 6 -2.54 -71.70 41.38
C LYS A 6 -2.11 -70.21 41.40
N SER A 7 -3.03 -69.24 41.43
CA SER A 7 -3.91 -68.74 42.51
C SER A 7 -3.30 -67.74 43.51
N SER A 8 -3.77 -66.49 43.42
CA SER A 8 -4.39 -65.66 44.48
C SER A 8 -3.65 -65.22 45.76
N GLN A 9 -3.77 -63.90 46.01
CA GLN A 9 -3.74 -63.13 47.29
C GLN A 9 -2.37 -62.99 47.99
N LYS A 10 -1.98 -61.85 48.59
CA LYS A 10 -2.73 -60.93 49.45
C LYS A 10 -1.98 -59.60 49.66
N GLN A 11 -2.73 -58.54 49.92
CA GLN A 11 -2.30 -57.19 50.34
C GLN A 11 -1.52 -57.18 51.67
N SER A 12 -0.59 -56.22 51.84
CA SER A 12 -0.78 -55.06 52.75
C SER A 12 0.56 -54.42 53.22
N LYS A 13 0.69 -53.11 52.94
CA LYS A 13 1.30 -52.02 53.74
C LYS A 13 2.74 -52.18 54.27
N ASN A 14 3.62 -51.29 53.81
CA ASN A 14 4.17 -50.27 54.71
C ASN A 14 4.69 -49.04 53.96
N ALA A 15 4.44 -47.89 54.57
CA ALA A 15 4.68 -46.55 54.09
C ALA A 15 6.17 -46.19 54.03
N SER A 16 6.54 -45.36 53.05
CA SER A 16 7.63 -44.39 53.21
C SER A 16 7.41 -43.23 52.25
N ASN A 17 7.35 -42.04 52.86
CA ASN A 17 7.19 -40.72 52.29
C ASN A 17 8.15 -40.45 51.13
N ASN A 18 7.65 -39.89 50.02
CA ASN A 18 8.35 -38.75 49.44
C ASN A 18 7.39 -37.81 48.71
N LYS A 19 7.40 -36.55 49.15
CA LYS A 19 6.52 -35.47 48.73
C LYS A 19 6.77 -35.14 47.26
N GLN A 20 5.68 -35.10 46.48
CA GLN A 20 5.61 -34.33 45.24
C GLN A 20 5.92 -32.87 45.55
N VAL A 21 6.93 -32.32 44.89
CA VAL A 21 7.13 -30.88 44.77
C VAL A 21 6.46 -30.48 43.47
N ASP A 22 5.28 -29.87 43.58
CA ASP A 22 4.66 -29.13 42.49
C ASP A 22 5.55 -27.92 42.15
N SER A 23 6.38 -28.05 41.11
CA SER A 23 6.95 -26.89 40.44
C SER A 23 5.94 -26.40 39.41
N GLN A 24 5.23 -25.32 39.75
CA GLN A 24 4.38 -24.56 38.84
C GLN A 24 5.16 -24.23 37.55
N ILE A 25 4.82 -24.90 36.46
CA ILE A 25 5.19 -24.46 35.12
C ILE A 25 4.26 -23.29 34.80
N VAL A 26 4.77 -22.07 34.94
CA VAL A 26 4.11 -20.87 34.45
C VAL A 26 3.98 -21.02 32.93
N PRO A 27 2.78 -20.91 32.34
CA PRO A 27 2.64 -20.97 30.88
C PRO A 27 3.39 -19.79 30.27
N ILE A 28 4.32 -20.10 29.37
CA ILE A 28 4.95 -19.11 28.48
C ILE A 28 3.81 -18.50 27.65
N PRO A 29 3.62 -17.17 27.62
CA PRO A 29 2.60 -16.56 26.77
C PRO A 29 2.94 -16.84 25.31
N THR A 30 2.03 -17.50 24.61
CA THR A 30 2.01 -17.56 23.14
C THR A 30 1.88 -16.14 22.60
N PRO A 31 2.69 -15.69 21.62
CA PRO A 31 2.48 -14.41 20.96
C PRO A 31 1.31 -14.56 19.98
N SER A 32 0.10 -14.50 20.50
CA SER A 32 -1.11 -14.23 19.73
C SER A 32 -1.42 -12.74 19.85
N ASP A 33 -1.65 -12.12 18.69
CA ASP A 33 -2.12 -10.75 18.48
C ASP A 33 -1.06 -9.62 18.44
N GLU A 34 -0.13 -9.69 17.47
CA GLU A 34 0.47 -8.47 16.91
C GLU A 34 -0.50 -7.84 15.89
N ASN A 35 -1.55 -7.21 16.40
CA ASN A 35 -2.35 -6.20 15.70
C ASN A 35 -2.23 -4.87 16.45
N GLN A 36 -1.01 -4.53 16.87
CA GLN A 36 -0.70 -3.22 17.43
C GLN A 36 -0.33 -2.29 16.27
N ASN A 37 -1.26 -1.38 15.97
CA ASN A 37 -0.99 -0.14 15.25
C ASN A 37 0.27 0.52 15.81
N ASN A 38 1.40 0.31 15.15
CA ASN A 38 2.64 1.03 15.43
C ASN A 38 2.53 2.46 14.89
N ASN A 39 1.66 3.27 15.51
CA ASN A 39 1.80 4.71 15.48
C ASN A 39 2.98 5.06 16.38
N VAL A 40 4.18 5.08 15.80
CA VAL A 40 5.36 5.62 16.47
C VAL A 40 5.04 7.07 16.87
N PRO A 41 5.27 7.50 18.12
CA PRO A 41 4.84 8.83 18.62
C PRO A 41 5.33 10.03 17.79
N ILE A 42 6.47 9.88 17.10
CA ILE A 42 7.04 10.91 16.22
C ILE A 42 6.25 11.01 14.91
N VAL A 43 5.76 9.90 14.38
CA VAL A 43 4.97 9.83 13.14
C VAL A 43 3.57 10.40 13.37
N SER A 44 2.95 10.11 14.52
CA SER A 44 1.67 10.72 14.89
C SER A 44 1.78 12.23 15.04
N SER A 45 2.85 12.73 15.70
CA SER A 45 3.08 14.17 15.87
C SER A 45 3.28 14.91 14.54
N PHE A 46 3.95 14.30 13.56
CA PHE A 46 4.11 14.90 12.23
C PHE A 46 2.79 14.89 11.45
N ASN A 47 2.05 13.78 11.48
CA ASN A 47 0.73 13.68 10.86
C ASN A 47 -0.26 14.70 11.44
N ASP A 48 -0.25 14.94 12.75
CA ASP A 48 -1.13 15.93 13.38
C ASP A 48 -0.84 17.37 12.93
N ARG A 49 0.44 17.69 12.64
CA ARG A 49 0.84 19.03 12.16
C ARG A 49 0.47 19.30 10.71
N ILE A 50 0.47 18.27 9.87
CA ILE A 50 0.21 18.42 8.42
C ILE A 50 -1.26 18.18 8.05
N ARG A 51 -2.04 17.50 8.90
CA ARG A 51 -3.48 17.26 8.69
C ARG A 51 -4.26 18.52 8.31
N PRO A 52 -4.08 19.68 8.98
CA PRO A 52 -4.78 20.90 8.58
C PRO A 52 -4.48 21.35 7.15
N LEU A 53 -3.25 21.12 6.67
CA LEU A 53 -2.83 21.45 5.31
C LEU A 53 -3.46 20.49 4.29
N LEU A 54 -3.44 19.20 4.59
CA LEU A 54 -4.08 18.18 3.75
C LEU A 54 -5.60 18.39 3.69
N ASP A 55 -6.24 18.70 4.82
CA ASP A 55 -7.65 19.07 4.89
C ASP A 55 -7.97 20.32 4.06
N ALA A 56 -7.09 21.33 4.05
CA ALA A 56 -7.26 22.52 3.24
C ALA A 56 -7.17 22.19 1.74
N VAL A 57 -6.17 21.41 1.33
CA VAL A 57 -6.04 20.93 -0.05
C VAL A 57 -7.26 20.12 -0.48
N ASP A 58 -7.78 19.26 0.39
CA ASP A 58 -8.98 18.50 0.10
C ASP A 58 -10.25 19.35 0.01
N LYS A 59 -10.40 20.37 0.86
CA LYS A 59 -11.48 21.35 0.72
C LYS A 59 -11.39 22.09 -0.61
N LEU A 60 -10.19 22.50 -1.03
CA LEU A 60 -9.97 23.13 -2.34
C LEU A 60 -10.34 22.20 -3.51
N ARG A 61 -10.02 20.89 -3.39
CA ARG A 61 -10.46 19.88 -4.37
C ARG A 61 -11.99 19.79 -4.44
N HIS A 62 -12.68 19.73 -3.29
CA HIS A 62 -14.14 19.64 -3.23
C HIS A 62 -14.86 20.88 -3.77
N LEU A 63 -14.27 22.07 -3.58
CA LEU A 63 -14.79 23.32 -4.13
C LEU A 63 -14.57 23.44 -5.65
N ASN A 64 -13.92 22.45 -6.27
CA ASN A 64 -13.58 22.39 -7.68
C ASN A 64 -12.75 23.60 -8.14
N VAL A 65 -11.92 24.14 -7.23
CA VAL A 65 -11.10 25.34 -7.49
C VAL A 65 -10.11 25.07 -8.62
N ALA A 66 -9.64 23.83 -8.77
CA ALA A 66 -8.81 23.40 -9.90
C ALA A 66 -9.49 23.59 -11.26
N ALA A 67 -10.80 23.33 -11.35
CA ALA A 67 -11.57 23.50 -12.58
C ALA A 67 -12.08 24.93 -12.79
N LYS A 68 -12.28 25.69 -11.70
CA LYS A 68 -12.83 27.06 -11.76
C LYS A 68 -11.76 28.15 -11.88
N GLU A 69 -10.61 27.98 -11.24
CA GLU A 69 -9.55 28.98 -11.14
C GLU A 69 -8.19 28.49 -11.68
N GLY A 70 -8.13 27.26 -12.19
CA GLY A 70 -6.91 26.70 -12.79
C GLY A 70 -5.82 26.32 -11.78
N ILE A 71 -6.14 26.25 -10.49
CA ILE A 71 -5.19 25.89 -9.42
C ILE A 71 -4.87 24.39 -9.49
N GLN A 72 -3.62 24.04 -9.76
CA GLN A 72 -3.17 22.65 -9.78
C GLN A 72 -2.82 22.21 -8.36
N LEU A 73 -3.59 21.28 -7.81
CA LEU A 73 -3.38 20.79 -6.45
C LEU A 73 -2.40 19.63 -6.46
N PRO A 74 -1.42 19.58 -5.53
CA PRO A 74 -0.41 18.53 -5.50
C PRO A 74 -1.05 17.14 -5.45
N THR A 75 -0.75 16.35 -6.47
CA THR A 75 -1.37 15.04 -6.69
C THR A 75 -0.28 14.01 -6.96
N ILE A 76 -0.44 12.81 -6.40
CA ILE A 76 0.49 11.72 -6.64
C ILE A 76 0.01 10.94 -7.85
N VAL A 77 0.83 10.88 -8.88
CA VAL A 77 0.53 10.16 -10.12
C VAL A 77 1.33 8.88 -10.12
N VAL A 78 0.64 7.73 -10.17
CA VAL A 78 1.30 6.43 -10.15
C VAL A 78 1.62 6.01 -11.57
N VAL A 79 2.91 5.83 -11.85
CA VAL A 79 3.41 5.35 -13.15
C VAL A 79 4.18 4.05 -12.94
N GLY A 80 4.36 3.28 -14.01
CA GLY A 80 5.04 2.00 -13.94
C GLY A 80 4.65 1.09 -15.09
N ASP A 81 5.58 0.23 -15.47
CA ASP A 81 5.39 -0.69 -16.59
C ASP A 81 4.26 -1.70 -16.30
N GLN A 82 3.80 -2.42 -17.33
CA GLN A 82 2.81 -3.47 -17.14
C GLN A 82 3.34 -4.51 -16.13
N SER A 83 2.50 -4.92 -15.17
CA SER A 83 2.89 -5.89 -14.13
C SER A 83 3.98 -5.39 -13.16
N SER A 84 4.34 -4.11 -13.15
CA SER A 84 5.35 -3.58 -12.20
C SER A 84 4.88 -3.58 -10.74
N GLY A 85 3.59 -3.80 -10.49
CA GLY A 85 3.01 -3.89 -9.15
C GLY A 85 2.21 -2.67 -8.69
N LYS A 86 1.88 -1.72 -9.59
CA LYS A 86 1.09 -0.51 -9.30
C LYS A 86 -0.17 -0.77 -8.48
N SER A 87 -1.05 -1.63 -8.98
CA SER A 87 -2.31 -1.97 -8.28
C SER A 87 -2.03 -2.51 -6.89
N SER A 88 -1.01 -3.35 -6.72
CA SER A 88 -0.64 -3.89 -5.41
C SER A 88 -0.10 -2.85 -4.43
N VAL A 89 0.62 -1.82 -4.93
CA VAL A 89 1.07 -0.69 -4.11
C VAL A 89 -0.14 0.14 -3.64
N LEU A 90 -1.06 0.44 -4.56
CA LEU A 90 -2.30 1.16 -4.26
C LEU A 90 -3.17 0.40 -3.25
N GLU A 91 -3.37 -0.90 -3.47
CA GLU A 91 -4.05 -1.81 -2.54
C GLU A 91 -3.41 -1.79 -1.15
N SER A 92 -2.08 -1.80 -1.08
CA SER A 92 -1.36 -1.82 0.19
C SER A 92 -1.48 -0.50 0.96
N LEU A 93 -1.46 0.64 0.25
CA LEU A 93 -1.66 1.97 0.86
C LEU A 93 -3.11 2.17 1.32
N ALA A 94 -4.07 1.68 0.54
CA ALA A 94 -5.49 1.83 0.81
C ALA A 94 -6.06 0.76 1.77
N GLY A 95 -5.38 -0.38 1.91
CA GLY A 95 -5.85 -1.52 2.69
C GLY A 95 -7.11 -2.17 2.11
N ILE A 96 -7.26 -2.18 0.79
CA ILE A 96 -8.41 -2.75 0.06
C ILE A 96 -7.94 -3.55 -1.16
N SER A 97 -8.82 -4.39 -1.71
CA SER A 97 -8.53 -5.12 -2.96
C SER A 97 -9.08 -4.37 -4.17
N LEU A 98 -8.21 -4.06 -5.13
CA LEU A 98 -8.59 -3.44 -6.40
C LEU A 98 -8.92 -4.54 -7.42
N PRO A 99 -9.70 -4.22 -8.48
CA PRO A 99 -10.00 -5.19 -9.51
C PRO A 99 -8.73 -5.67 -10.22
N ARG A 100 -8.62 -6.99 -10.39
CA ARG A 100 -7.52 -7.67 -11.08
C ARG A 100 -8.12 -8.43 -12.26
N GLY A 101 -7.62 -8.22 -13.48
CA GLY A 101 -8.21 -8.84 -14.67
C GLY A 101 -7.24 -9.03 -15.84
N GLN A 102 -7.58 -9.97 -16.73
CA GLN A 102 -6.94 -10.20 -18.03
C GLN A 102 -7.48 -9.16 -19.03
N GLY A 103 -6.69 -8.14 -19.37
CA GLY A 103 -7.10 -7.03 -20.27
C GLY A 103 -6.39 -5.72 -19.91
N ILE A 104 -6.86 -4.60 -20.45
CA ILE A 104 -6.45 -3.27 -19.93
C ILE A 104 -7.07 -3.10 -18.53
N CYS A 105 -6.27 -3.38 -17.50
CA CYS A 105 -6.69 -3.31 -16.09
C CYS A 105 -7.24 -1.93 -15.70
N THR A 106 -6.93 -0.89 -16.49
CA THR A 106 -7.33 0.50 -16.29
C THR A 106 -7.99 1.00 -17.59
N ARG A 107 -9.32 0.87 -17.72
CA ARG A 107 -10.09 1.42 -18.88
C ARG A 107 -10.49 2.89 -18.68
N VAL A 108 -10.40 3.37 -17.45
CA VAL A 108 -10.72 4.73 -17.03
C VAL A 108 -9.64 5.20 -16.04
N PRO A 109 -9.26 6.49 -16.02
CA PRO A 109 -8.44 7.04 -14.94
C PRO A 109 -9.10 6.75 -13.58
N LEU A 110 -8.38 6.10 -12.67
CA LEU A 110 -8.86 5.85 -11.30
C LEU A 110 -8.19 6.86 -10.37
N ILE A 111 -8.98 7.77 -9.82
CA ILE A 111 -8.53 8.71 -8.78
C ILE A 111 -8.87 8.08 -7.42
N MET A 112 -7.86 7.72 -6.64
CA MET A 112 -8.02 7.17 -5.30
C MET A 112 -7.76 8.26 -4.26
N ARG A 113 -8.74 8.54 -3.43
CA ARG A 113 -8.67 9.50 -2.32
C ARG A 113 -8.75 8.73 -1.00
N LEU A 114 -7.63 8.70 -0.29
CA LEU A 114 -7.52 8.09 1.03
C LEU A 114 -7.64 9.19 2.06
N HIS A 115 -8.52 8.99 3.04
CA HIS A 115 -8.66 9.88 4.18
C HIS A 115 -8.58 9.09 5.47
N HIS A 116 -7.71 9.52 6.36
CA HIS A 116 -7.68 9.01 7.70
C HIS A 116 -9.01 9.36 8.38
N HIS A 117 -9.69 8.35 8.90
CA HIS A 117 -10.94 8.54 9.61
C HIS A 117 -10.91 7.78 10.94
N PRO A 118 -11.07 8.47 12.10
CA PRO A 118 -10.97 7.83 13.41
C PRO A 118 -12.19 6.96 13.75
N ALA A 119 -13.29 7.04 12.99
CA ALA A 119 -14.45 6.20 13.24
C ALA A 119 -14.12 4.72 12.99
N ALA A 120 -14.76 3.85 13.76
CA ALA A 120 -14.57 2.40 13.66
C ALA A 120 -15.08 1.82 12.34
N THR A 121 -16.13 2.42 11.77
CA THR A 121 -16.73 2.01 10.51
C THR A 121 -16.08 2.75 9.34
N PRO A 122 -15.48 2.03 8.37
CA PRO A 122 -14.96 2.66 7.17
C PRO A 122 -16.09 3.14 6.26
N GLU A 123 -15.87 4.25 5.56
CA GLU A 123 -16.77 4.79 4.54
C GLU A 123 -16.08 4.72 3.18
N LEU A 124 -16.63 3.91 2.27
CA LEU A 124 -16.13 3.77 0.90
C LEU A 124 -17.23 4.12 -0.09
N TYR A 125 -16.89 4.89 -1.12
CA TYR A 125 -17.81 5.18 -2.21
C TYR A 125 -17.09 5.56 -3.50
N LEU A 126 -17.78 5.41 -4.62
CA LEU A 126 -17.37 5.82 -5.94
C LEU A 126 -18.10 7.09 -6.36
N GLU A 127 -17.40 8.01 -7.02
CA GLU A 127 -17.95 9.20 -7.67
C GLU A 127 -17.51 9.23 -9.14
N TYR A 128 -18.46 9.31 -10.06
CA TYR A 128 -18.19 9.35 -11.50
C TYR A 128 -19.36 9.97 -12.27
N THR A 129 -19.10 10.30 -13.53
CA THR A 129 -20.14 10.77 -14.45
C THR A 129 -20.41 9.70 -15.51
N ALA A 130 -21.65 9.27 -15.60
CA ALA A 130 -22.15 8.35 -16.63
C ALA A 130 -23.45 8.90 -17.22
N ASP A 131 -23.60 8.77 -18.54
CA ASP A 131 -24.77 9.28 -19.29
C ASP A 131 -25.07 10.77 -19.05
N GLY A 132 -24.02 11.58 -18.82
CA GLY A 132 -24.16 13.01 -18.51
C GLY A 132 -24.63 13.33 -17.09
N SER A 133 -24.80 12.32 -16.24
CA SER A 133 -25.24 12.46 -14.84
C SER A 133 -24.13 12.08 -13.86
N ALA A 134 -23.95 12.89 -12.81
CA ALA A 134 -23.05 12.55 -11.71
C ALA A 134 -23.69 11.47 -10.82
N LYS A 135 -22.92 10.43 -10.50
CA LYS A 135 -23.34 9.29 -9.67
C LYS A 135 -22.43 9.15 -8.48
N LYS A 136 -23.02 8.80 -7.34
CA LYS A 136 -22.33 8.42 -6.11
C LYS A 136 -22.82 7.05 -5.67
N VAL A 137 -21.91 6.08 -5.57
CA VAL A 137 -22.22 4.68 -5.26
C VAL A 137 -21.45 4.27 -4.01
N THR A 138 -22.16 4.02 -2.91
CA THR A 138 -21.55 3.49 -1.68
C THR A 138 -21.13 2.04 -1.85
N THR A 139 -20.01 1.65 -1.25
CA THR A 139 -19.46 0.29 -1.31
C THR A 139 -18.74 -0.05 0.00
N ASP A 140 -18.19 -1.26 0.09
CA ASP A 140 -17.39 -1.73 1.22
C ASP A 140 -16.11 -2.41 0.70
N GLU A 141 -15.20 -2.78 1.60
CA GLU A 141 -13.91 -3.36 1.24
C GLU A 141 -14.01 -4.69 0.45
N SER A 142 -15.11 -5.42 0.63
CA SER A 142 -15.34 -6.71 -0.03
C SER A 142 -15.94 -6.56 -1.42
N SER A 143 -16.72 -5.50 -1.64
CA SER A 143 -17.45 -5.24 -2.88
C SER A 143 -16.80 -4.17 -3.77
N VAL A 144 -15.82 -3.41 -3.26
CA VAL A 144 -15.19 -2.29 -3.99
C VAL A 144 -14.64 -2.69 -5.36
N ALA A 145 -14.04 -3.88 -5.48
CA ALA A 145 -13.54 -4.37 -6.77
C ALA A 145 -14.67 -4.56 -7.80
N ASN A 146 -15.81 -5.10 -7.37
CA ASN A 146 -16.98 -5.26 -8.23
C ASN A 146 -17.60 -3.91 -8.57
N ALA A 147 -17.72 -3.01 -7.59
CA ALA A 147 -18.25 -1.67 -7.80
C ALA A 147 -17.41 -0.88 -8.82
N ILE A 148 -16.08 -0.96 -8.75
CA ILE A 148 -15.18 -0.33 -9.73
C ILE A 148 -15.41 -0.91 -11.13
N ASN A 149 -15.53 -2.23 -11.25
CA ASN A 149 -15.78 -2.87 -12.55
C ASN A 149 -17.12 -2.43 -13.15
N SER A 150 -18.19 -2.39 -12.35
CA SER A 150 -19.51 -1.93 -12.77
C SER A 150 -19.48 -0.46 -13.21
N ALA A 151 -18.88 0.42 -12.41
CA ALA A 151 -18.74 1.83 -12.77
C ALA A 151 -17.89 2.02 -14.04
N THR A 152 -16.82 1.24 -14.20
CA THR A 152 -15.97 1.28 -15.39
C THR A 152 -16.74 0.88 -16.65
N GLU A 153 -17.56 -0.18 -16.58
CA GLU A 153 -18.41 -0.61 -17.70
C GLU A 153 -19.43 0.47 -18.08
N GLU A 154 -19.96 1.17 -17.08
CA GLU A 154 -20.91 2.27 -17.29
C GLU A 154 -20.25 3.48 -17.96
N ILE A 155 -19.01 3.80 -17.59
CA ILE A 155 -18.26 4.96 -18.11
C ILE A 155 -17.69 4.68 -19.51
N ALA A 156 -17.12 3.49 -19.72
CA ALA A 156 -16.38 3.14 -20.93
C ALA A 156 -17.19 2.29 -21.93
N GLY A 157 -18.37 1.84 -21.53
CA GLY A 157 -19.19 0.90 -22.29
C GLY A 157 -18.66 -0.54 -22.28
N GLY A 158 -19.39 -1.42 -22.96
CA GLY A 158 -19.02 -2.83 -23.08
C GLY A 158 -17.75 -3.11 -23.87
N GLY A 159 -17.02 -4.15 -23.47
CA GLY A 159 -15.85 -4.65 -24.20
C GLY A 159 -14.52 -3.95 -23.86
N LYS A 160 -13.77 -3.50 -24.87
CA LYS A 160 -12.39 -2.94 -24.70
C LYS A 160 -12.34 -1.41 -24.79
N GLY A 161 -13.46 -0.71 -24.62
CA GLY A 161 -13.53 0.75 -24.66
C GLY A 161 -12.64 1.39 -23.59
N ILE A 162 -12.10 2.57 -23.89
CA ILE A 162 -11.35 3.41 -22.94
C ILE A 162 -12.08 4.75 -22.87
N SER A 163 -12.24 5.29 -21.67
CA SER A 163 -12.80 6.63 -21.46
C SER A 163 -11.83 7.50 -20.67
N ASN A 164 -11.82 8.80 -20.99
CA ASN A 164 -11.04 9.79 -20.26
C ASN A 164 -11.78 10.33 -19.03
N ASN A 165 -13.05 9.96 -18.85
CA ASN A 165 -13.82 10.36 -17.67
C ASN A 165 -13.28 9.61 -16.45
N PRO A 166 -12.83 10.32 -15.41
CA PRO A 166 -12.26 9.68 -14.23
C PRO A 166 -13.33 9.01 -13.39
N LEU A 167 -12.95 7.89 -12.79
CA LEU A 167 -13.67 7.24 -11.69
C LEU A 167 -12.94 7.60 -10.39
N THR A 168 -13.62 8.26 -9.46
CA THR A 168 -13.04 8.61 -8.16
C THR A 168 -13.49 7.59 -7.11
N LEU A 169 -12.54 6.92 -6.47
CA LEU A 169 -12.78 6.10 -5.29
C LEU A 169 -12.35 6.88 -4.04
N VAL A 170 -13.27 7.05 -3.10
CA VAL A 170 -12.99 7.63 -1.79
C VAL A 170 -12.98 6.51 -0.75
N VAL A 171 -11.91 6.44 0.05
CA VAL A 171 -11.73 5.49 1.15
C VAL A 171 -11.45 6.28 2.42
N ARG A 172 -12.41 6.30 3.35
CA ARG A 172 -12.26 6.95 4.65
C ARG A 172 -12.20 5.88 5.73
N LYS A 173 -11.03 5.67 6.32
CA LYS A 173 -10.77 4.52 7.21
C LYS A 173 -9.68 4.84 8.23
N ASN A 174 -9.67 4.15 9.36
CA ASN A 174 -8.55 4.24 10.30
C ASN A 174 -7.32 3.49 9.76
N GLY A 175 -6.14 4.09 9.86
CA GLY A 175 -4.87 3.49 9.42
C GLY A 175 -4.49 3.73 7.96
N VAL A 176 -5.31 4.42 7.16
CA VAL A 176 -4.89 4.91 5.83
C VAL A 176 -4.28 6.32 5.96
N PRO A 177 -3.30 6.68 5.11
CA PRO A 177 -2.77 8.03 5.05
C PRO A 177 -3.73 8.97 4.29
N ASP A 178 -3.68 10.27 4.60
CA ASP A 178 -4.39 11.29 3.84
C ASP A 178 -3.64 11.56 2.52
N LEU A 179 -4.08 10.94 1.42
CA LEU A 179 -3.40 11.00 0.11
C LEU A 179 -4.42 11.01 -1.03
N THR A 180 -4.10 11.70 -2.13
CA THR A 180 -4.81 11.56 -3.40
C THR A 180 -3.85 11.05 -4.45
N MET A 181 -4.17 9.88 -5.00
CA MET A 181 -3.38 9.16 -5.99
C MET A 181 -4.19 8.99 -7.28
N VAL A 182 -3.52 9.02 -8.42
CA VAL A 182 -4.15 8.79 -9.72
C VAL A 182 -3.45 7.62 -10.41
N ASP A 183 -4.22 6.56 -10.68
CA ASP A 183 -3.80 5.46 -11.55
C ASP A 183 -4.30 5.73 -12.96
N LEU A 184 -3.38 5.69 -13.93
CA LEU A 184 -3.63 6.11 -15.29
C LEU A 184 -3.29 5.01 -16.27
N PRO A 185 -4.09 4.87 -17.34
CA PRO A 185 -3.69 4.05 -18.48
C PRO A 185 -2.65 4.80 -19.32
N GLY A 186 -1.37 4.73 -18.96
CA GLY A 186 -0.25 5.08 -19.85
C GLY A 186 -0.25 6.49 -20.45
N ILE A 187 -0.90 7.48 -19.82
CA ILE A 187 -1.01 8.85 -20.35
C ILE A 187 -0.09 9.79 -19.57
N THR A 188 0.85 10.40 -20.30
CA THR A 188 1.84 11.37 -19.79
C THR A 188 1.26 12.73 -19.37
N ARG A 189 -0.01 13.02 -19.67
CA ARG A 189 -0.61 14.35 -19.42
C ARG A 189 -0.65 14.75 -17.95
N TYR A 190 -0.80 13.78 -17.06
CA TYR A 190 -0.94 14.04 -15.62
C TYR A 190 0.39 14.20 -14.89
N ILE A 191 1.52 13.81 -15.50
CA ILE A 191 2.86 13.97 -14.93
C ILE A 191 3.55 15.27 -15.38
N ASN A 192 2.95 16.03 -16.31
CA ASN A 192 3.48 17.31 -16.79
C ASN A 192 3.46 18.44 -15.74
N PRO A 193 2.43 18.58 -14.89
CA PRO A 193 2.42 19.56 -13.79
C PRO A 193 3.65 19.44 -12.89
N GLU A 194 4.31 20.56 -12.57
CA GLU A 194 5.45 20.57 -11.66
C GLU A 194 5.03 20.27 -10.21
N GLU A 195 3.77 20.53 -9.88
CA GLU A 195 3.15 20.23 -8.59
C GLU A 195 2.78 18.74 -8.44
N SER A 196 2.86 17.95 -9.52
CA SER A 196 2.57 16.51 -9.48
C SER A 196 3.77 15.71 -9.00
N ILE A 197 3.55 14.85 -8.00
CA ILE A 197 4.54 13.87 -7.55
C ILE A 197 4.41 12.64 -8.44
N ILE A 198 5.52 12.18 -9.01
CA ILE A 198 5.57 10.97 -9.80
C ILE A 198 5.96 9.81 -8.88
N LEU A 199 5.02 8.88 -8.66
CA LEU A 199 5.29 7.64 -7.97
C LEU A 199 5.60 6.54 -8.99
N ASN A 200 6.88 6.30 -9.23
CA ASN A 200 7.33 5.36 -10.24
C ASN A 200 7.49 3.94 -9.65
N VAL A 201 6.62 3.03 -10.06
CA VAL A 201 6.58 1.66 -9.56
C VAL A 201 7.42 0.75 -10.47
N LEU A 202 8.52 0.24 -9.92
CA LEU A 202 9.51 -0.60 -10.58
C LEU A 202 9.47 -2.03 -10.05
N SER A 203 9.84 -3.01 -10.88
CA SER A 203 10.01 -4.40 -10.46
C SER A 203 11.47 -4.67 -10.16
N ALA A 204 11.80 -5.25 -9.00
CA ALA A 204 13.18 -5.64 -8.68
C ALA A 204 13.78 -6.61 -9.71
N THR A 205 12.93 -7.37 -10.40
CA THR A 205 13.31 -8.42 -11.37
C THR A 205 13.78 -7.91 -12.73
N VAL A 206 13.73 -6.61 -13.01
CA VAL A 206 14.11 -6.02 -14.31
C VAL A 206 15.10 -4.91 -14.09
N ASP A 207 15.96 -4.61 -15.06
CA ASP A 207 16.83 -3.44 -14.98
C ASP A 207 16.01 -2.14 -15.05
N PHE A 208 16.26 -1.20 -14.14
CA PHE A 208 15.50 0.05 -14.04
C PHE A 208 15.75 0.94 -15.27
N SER A 209 16.96 0.91 -15.84
CA SER A 209 17.31 1.69 -17.04
C SER A 209 16.43 1.35 -18.26
N THR A 210 15.91 0.12 -18.29
CA THR A 210 15.07 -0.39 -19.39
C THR A 210 13.59 -0.07 -19.24
N CYS A 211 13.17 0.45 -18.07
CA CYS A 211 11.77 0.70 -17.78
C CYS A 211 11.25 1.92 -18.55
N GLU A 212 10.15 1.76 -19.30
CA GLU A 212 9.53 2.88 -20.04
C GLU A 212 9.04 3.98 -19.08
N SER A 213 8.57 3.58 -17.90
CA SER A 213 8.17 4.49 -16.82
C SER A 213 9.30 5.42 -16.35
N ILE A 214 10.55 4.97 -16.33
CA ILE A 214 11.72 5.82 -16.00
C ILE A 214 11.93 6.86 -17.09
N ARG A 215 11.96 6.43 -18.36
CA ARG A 215 12.11 7.34 -19.51
C ARG A 215 11.01 8.40 -19.55
N MET A 216 9.78 8.00 -19.25
CA MET A 216 8.64 8.92 -19.16
C MET A 216 8.79 9.93 -18.02
N SER A 217 9.23 9.49 -16.84
CA SER A 217 9.44 10.36 -15.67
C SER A 217 10.56 11.37 -15.94
N GLN A 218 11.72 10.91 -16.41
CA GLN A 218 12.87 11.77 -16.72
C GLN A 218 12.60 12.80 -17.82
N LYS A 219 11.64 12.54 -18.71
CA LYS A 219 11.24 13.51 -19.75
C LYS A 219 10.62 14.78 -19.14
N VAL A 220 9.93 14.65 -18.01
CA VAL A 220 9.20 15.73 -17.34
C VAL A 220 9.83 16.13 -16.01
N ASP A 221 10.74 15.33 -15.47
CA ASP A 221 11.46 15.53 -14.22
C ASP A 221 12.90 14.98 -14.34
N LYS A 222 13.79 15.77 -14.95
CA LYS A 222 15.17 15.35 -15.24
C LYS A 222 16.06 15.23 -14.00
N THR A 223 15.78 16.03 -12.98
CA THR A 223 16.52 16.08 -11.71
C THR A 223 15.96 15.09 -10.69
N GLY A 224 14.74 14.60 -10.91
CA GLY A 224 14.06 13.68 -10.00
C GLY A 224 13.52 14.37 -8.75
N ASP A 225 13.35 15.70 -8.78
CA ASP A 225 12.94 16.51 -7.63
C ASP A 225 11.53 16.20 -7.14
N ARG A 226 10.72 15.57 -8.00
CA ARG A 226 9.34 15.18 -7.72
C ARG A 226 9.05 13.72 -8.06
N THR A 227 10.08 12.91 -8.32
CA THR A 227 9.96 11.49 -8.65
C THR A 227 10.46 10.63 -7.50
N LEU A 228 9.56 9.82 -6.94
CA LEU A 228 9.86 8.78 -5.94
C LEU A 228 9.72 7.40 -6.59
N ALA A 229 10.73 6.54 -6.44
CA ALA A 229 10.68 5.17 -6.94
C ALA A 229 10.19 4.18 -5.88
N VAL A 230 9.26 3.31 -6.24
CA VAL A 230 8.79 2.20 -5.40
C VAL A 230 9.22 0.89 -6.05
N VAL A 231 10.09 0.15 -5.38
CA VAL A 231 10.59 -1.13 -5.89
C VAL A 231 9.77 -2.26 -5.31
N THR A 232 9.08 -3.01 -6.18
CA THR A 232 8.25 -4.17 -5.82
C THR A 232 8.91 -5.48 -6.21
N LYS A 233 8.32 -6.61 -5.80
CA LYS A 233 8.81 -7.98 -6.09
C LYS A 233 10.25 -8.22 -5.62
N VAL A 234 10.66 -7.55 -4.55
CA VAL A 234 11.98 -7.66 -3.93
C VAL A 234 12.30 -9.08 -3.42
N ASP A 235 11.25 -9.87 -3.15
CA ASP A 235 11.31 -11.28 -2.80
C ASP A 235 11.79 -12.16 -3.96
N LYS A 236 11.53 -11.77 -5.20
CA LYS A 236 11.90 -12.53 -6.40
C LYS A 236 13.32 -12.25 -6.89
N SER A 237 13.86 -11.08 -6.54
CA SER A 237 15.20 -10.66 -6.97
C SER A 237 15.88 -9.85 -5.85
N PRO A 238 16.23 -10.49 -4.72
CA PRO A 238 16.92 -9.82 -3.62
C PRO A 238 18.41 -9.59 -3.90
N GLU A 239 19.01 -10.37 -4.80
CA GLU A 239 20.42 -10.24 -5.20
C GLU A 239 20.65 -8.96 -6.00
N GLY A 240 21.69 -8.20 -5.65
CA GLY A 240 22.05 -6.94 -6.32
C GLY A 240 21.10 -5.77 -6.07
N LEU A 241 20.01 -5.96 -5.31
CA LEU A 241 18.98 -4.93 -5.11
C LEU A 241 19.52 -3.74 -4.31
N LEU A 242 20.33 -4.00 -3.28
CA LEU A 242 20.90 -2.94 -2.45
C LEU A 242 21.83 -2.05 -3.27
N GLU A 243 22.74 -2.67 -4.04
CA GLU A 243 23.66 -1.98 -4.92
C GLU A 243 22.91 -1.13 -5.96
N LYS A 244 21.88 -1.71 -6.57
CA LYS A 244 21.07 -1.04 -7.58
C LYS A 244 20.30 0.17 -7.05
N VAL A 245 19.76 0.07 -5.83
CA VAL A 245 19.05 1.17 -5.17
C VAL A 245 20.02 2.24 -4.65
N ALA A 246 21.19 1.83 -4.17
CA ALA A 246 22.20 2.75 -3.64
C ALA A 246 22.95 3.51 -4.75
N ALA A 247 23.18 2.86 -5.91
CA ALA A 247 23.86 3.47 -7.06
C ALA A 247 23.01 4.57 -7.72
N ASP A 248 21.68 4.41 -7.70
CA ASP A 248 20.73 5.33 -8.34
C ASP A 248 21.09 5.64 -9.81
N ASP A 249 21.41 4.61 -10.60
CA ASP A 249 21.84 4.76 -12.00
C ASP A 249 20.79 5.43 -12.90
N VAL A 250 19.55 5.56 -12.43
CA VAL A 250 18.42 6.19 -13.14
C VAL A 250 18.02 7.57 -12.57
N GLY A 251 18.77 8.11 -11.61
CA GLY A 251 18.63 9.51 -11.15
C GLY A 251 17.28 9.84 -10.52
N ILE A 252 16.88 9.10 -9.49
CA ILE A 252 15.65 9.33 -8.74
C ILE A 252 15.94 10.24 -7.54
N GLY A 253 15.73 11.55 -7.71
CA GLY A 253 16.04 12.56 -6.70
C GLY A 253 15.32 12.39 -5.36
N LEU A 254 14.07 11.93 -5.33
CA LEU A 254 13.38 11.59 -4.06
C LEU A 254 13.74 10.19 -3.52
N GLY A 255 14.63 9.47 -4.19
CA GLY A 255 15.12 8.15 -3.80
C GLY A 255 14.12 7.00 -3.99
N TYR A 256 14.39 5.91 -3.28
CA TYR A 256 13.69 4.64 -3.44
C TYR A 256 12.99 4.21 -2.14
N VAL A 257 11.88 3.49 -2.29
CA VAL A 257 11.25 2.73 -1.21
C VAL A 257 10.99 1.30 -1.69
N CYS A 258 11.57 0.32 -1.00
CA CYS A 258 11.38 -1.10 -1.28
C CYS A 258 10.14 -1.61 -0.56
N VAL A 259 9.20 -2.20 -1.30
CA VAL A 259 7.98 -2.78 -0.75
C VAL A 259 7.81 -4.23 -1.17
N ARG A 260 7.39 -5.06 -0.22
CA ARG A 260 6.83 -6.38 -0.52
C ARG A 260 5.32 -6.26 -0.50
N ASN A 261 4.69 -6.64 -1.61
CA ASN A 261 3.23 -6.68 -1.69
C ASN A 261 2.74 -7.97 -1.03
N ARG A 262 1.72 -7.83 -0.18
CA ARG A 262 1.16 -8.85 0.74
C ARG A 262 2.06 -9.16 1.95
N ILE A 263 1.44 -8.93 3.10
CA ILE A 263 1.72 -9.35 4.48
C ILE A 263 2.96 -10.24 4.61
N GLU A 264 4.11 -9.62 4.90
CA GLU A 264 5.22 -10.22 5.67
C GLU A 264 6.31 -9.14 5.81
N ALA A 265 6.10 -8.20 6.73
CA ALA A 265 7.14 -7.25 7.16
C ALA A 265 8.40 -7.99 7.67
N GLN A 266 8.23 -9.23 8.13
CA GLN A 266 9.30 -10.11 8.60
C GLN A 266 10.36 -10.40 7.54
N LEU A 267 10.06 -10.37 6.23
CA LEU A 267 11.03 -10.70 5.19
C LEU A 267 12.26 -9.79 5.23
N PHE A 268 12.05 -8.50 5.41
CA PHE A 268 13.16 -7.55 5.53
C PHE A 268 13.91 -7.68 6.85
N GLY A 269 13.36 -8.37 7.86
CA GLY A 269 14.06 -8.67 9.10
C GLY A 269 14.84 -9.99 9.07
N THR A 270 14.34 -10.99 8.34
CA THR A 270 14.84 -12.37 8.41
C THR A 270 15.65 -12.78 7.18
N HIS A 271 15.45 -12.15 6.02
CA HIS A 271 16.12 -12.55 4.79
C HIS A 271 17.59 -12.05 4.76
N PRO A 272 18.60 -12.92 4.50
CA PRO A 272 20.03 -12.57 4.62
C PRO A 272 20.51 -11.36 3.81
N LEU A 273 19.86 -11.11 2.66
CA LEU A 273 20.20 -9.99 1.77
C LEU A 273 19.31 -8.76 2.00
N LEU A 274 18.03 -8.94 2.32
CA LEU A 274 17.10 -7.82 2.45
C LEU A 274 17.20 -7.15 3.82
N SER A 275 17.68 -7.87 4.84
CA SER A 275 17.97 -7.30 6.17
C SER A 275 19.14 -6.32 6.18
N LYS A 276 19.93 -6.28 5.10
CA LYS A 276 20.99 -5.29 4.91
C LYS A 276 20.49 -3.96 4.36
N ILE A 277 19.28 -3.91 3.82
CA ILE A 277 18.67 -2.67 3.33
C ILE A 277 18.25 -1.81 4.51
N ASP A 278 18.49 -0.51 4.43
CA ASP A 278 18.08 0.43 5.48
C ASP A 278 16.56 0.35 5.72
N LYS A 279 16.16 0.20 6.98
CA LYS A 279 14.75 0.16 7.40
C LYS A 279 14.02 1.47 7.08
N SER A 280 14.75 2.58 6.91
CA SER A 280 14.21 3.89 6.55
C SER A 280 13.66 3.96 5.11
N ILE A 281 13.95 2.96 4.27
CA ILE A 281 13.49 2.88 2.88
C ILE A 281 12.68 1.61 2.60
N VAL A 282 12.15 0.95 3.64
CA VAL A 282 11.52 -0.36 3.51
C VAL A 282 10.10 -0.35 4.08
N GLY A 283 9.16 -0.86 3.30
CA GLY A 283 7.81 -1.17 3.72
C GLY A 283 6.77 -0.10 3.40
N VAL A 284 5.50 -0.53 3.44
CA VAL A 284 4.34 0.30 3.12
C VAL A 284 4.16 1.48 4.11
N PRO A 285 4.40 1.32 5.43
CA PRO A 285 4.31 2.46 6.35
C PRO A 285 5.31 3.57 6.03
N VAL A 286 6.54 3.20 5.67
CA VAL A 286 7.59 4.14 5.24
C VAL A 286 7.17 4.84 3.95
N LEU A 287 6.65 4.09 2.97
CA LEU A 287 6.14 4.67 1.72
C LEU A 287 5.05 5.71 1.99
N ALA A 288 4.04 5.36 2.81
CA ALA A 288 2.95 6.26 3.16
C ALA A 288 3.48 7.54 3.82
N GLN A 289 4.37 7.42 4.80
CA GLN A 289 4.97 8.56 5.49
C GLN A 289 5.77 9.46 4.54
N ARG A 290 6.58 8.87 3.66
CA ARG A 290 7.37 9.60 2.66
C ARG A 290 6.48 10.38 1.70
N LEU A 291 5.45 9.74 1.14
CA LEU A 291 4.50 10.39 0.23
C LEU A 291 3.81 11.59 0.88
N VAL A 292 3.35 11.41 2.12
CA VAL A 292 2.71 12.47 2.91
C VAL A 292 3.69 13.63 3.18
N GLN A 293 4.94 13.34 3.53
CA GLN A 293 5.99 14.35 3.75
C GLN A 293 6.34 15.13 2.47
N ILE A 294 6.51 14.43 1.35
CA ILE A 294 6.80 15.03 0.04
C ILE A 294 5.64 15.94 -0.36
N GLN A 295 4.40 15.45 -0.22
CA GLN A 295 3.21 16.22 -0.54
C GLN A 295 3.12 17.49 0.33
N ALA A 296 3.32 17.39 1.64
CA ALA A 296 3.33 18.55 2.53
C ALA A 296 4.45 19.56 2.16
N THR A 297 5.61 19.06 1.75
CA THR A 297 6.73 19.92 1.31
C THR A 297 6.38 20.67 0.03
N ILE A 298 5.73 20.01 -0.94
CA ILE A 298 5.30 20.67 -2.19
C ILE A 298 4.18 21.67 -1.94
N ILE A 299 3.22 21.35 -1.05
CA ILE A 299 2.13 22.29 -0.70
C ILE A 299 2.65 23.53 0.04
N SER A 300 3.77 23.42 0.77
CA SER A 300 4.33 24.53 1.57
C SER A 300 5.35 25.40 0.83
N ARG A 301 5.70 25.07 -0.41
CA ARG A 301 6.49 25.91 -1.31
C ARG A 301 5.61 26.99 -1.93
#